data_AF-A0AAJ2U5H1-F1
#
_entry.id   AF-A0AAJ2U5H1-F1
#
_cell.length_a   1.000
_cell.length_b   1.000
_cell.length_c   1.000
_cell.angle_alpha   90.00
_cell.angle_beta   90.00
_cell.angle_gamma   90.00
#
_symmetry.space_group_name_H-M   'P 1'
#
loop_
_entity.id
_entity.type
_entity.pdbx_description
1 polymer ?
#
loop_
_entity_poly.entity_id
_entity_poly.type
_entity_poly.pdbx_seq_one_letter_code
_entity_poly.pdbx_strand_id
1 'polypeptide(L)' 'SPIGELNWNGKTIIINNQQIGQISQRLYDTITGIQLGKIEDPFQWTVKVKEVGTVL' A
#
# COMPACT_ATOMS: atom_id res chain seq x y z
N SER A 1 -5.30 2.08 0.44
CA SER A 1 -6.34 2.55 -0.49
C SER A 1 -6.57 4.03 -0.28
N PRO A 2 -6.59 4.84 -1.36
CA PRO A 2 -6.98 6.25 -1.26
C PRO A 2 -8.50 6.37 -1.06
N ILE A 3 -8.94 7.45 -0.41
CA ILE A 3 -10.34 7.81 -0.30
C ILE A 3 -10.63 8.91 -1.33
N GLY A 4 -11.47 8.60 -2.32
CA GLY A 4 -11.81 9.52 -3.42
C GLY A 4 -13.03 10.39 -3.16
N GLU A 5 -13.86 10.04 -2.19
CA GLU A 5 -15.10 10.75 -1.87
C GLU A 5 -15.41 10.65 -0.37
N LEU A 6 -15.98 11.73 0.17
CA LEU A 6 -16.64 11.75 1.47
C LEU A 6 -18.09 12.24 1.28
N ASN A 7 -19.06 11.43 1.69
CA ASN A 7 -20.45 11.86 1.78
C ASN A 7 -20.78 12.22 3.24
N TRP A 8 -21.22 13.46 3.47
CA TRP A 8 -21.61 13.94 4.80
C TRP A 8 -22.83 14.85 4.72
N ASN A 9 -23.90 14.51 5.44
CA ASN A 9 -25.14 15.30 5.56
C ASN A 9 -25.76 15.59 4.18
N GLY A 10 -25.75 14.59 3.29
CA GLY A 10 -26.26 14.72 1.92
C GLY A 10 -25.36 15.53 0.98
N LYS A 11 -24.21 16.03 1.46
CA LYS A 11 -23.20 16.68 0.63
C LYS A 11 -22.08 15.70 0.27
N THR A 12 -21.88 15.52 -1.03
CA THR A 12 -20.71 14.81 -1.55
C THR A 12 -19.53 15.78 -1.68
N ILE A 13 -18.38 15.36 -1.15
CA ILE A 13 -17.09 16.04 -1.24
C ILE A 13 -16.16 15.12 -2.03
N ILE A 14 -15.78 15.54 -3.24
CA ILE A 14 -14.81 14.81 -4.06
C ILE A 14 -13.40 15.17 -3.60
N ILE A 15 -12.60 14.16 -3.26
CA ILE A 15 -11.23 14.32 -2.77
C ILE A 15 -10.27 14.08 -3.93
N ASN A 16 -9.40 15.06 -4.19
CA ASN A 16 -8.31 14.96 -5.18
C ASN A 16 -8.74 14.40 -6.55
N ASN A 17 -9.92 14.77 -7.03
CA ASN A 17 -10.51 14.26 -8.28
C ASN A 17 -10.50 12.71 -8.39
N GLN A 18 -10.71 12.03 -7.26
CA GLN A 18 -10.67 10.56 -7.17
C GLN A 18 -9.30 9.94 -7.53
N GLN A 19 -8.24 10.75 -7.56
CA GLN A 19 -6.88 10.30 -7.83
C GLN A 19 -6.11 10.03 -6.54
N ILE A 20 -5.09 9.19 -6.63
CA ILE A 20 -4.15 8.95 -5.53
C ILE A 20 -3.29 10.19 -5.32
N GLY A 21 -3.18 10.67 -4.09
CA GLY A 21 -2.25 11.75 -3.74
C GLY A 21 -0.80 11.26 -3.73
N GLN A 22 0.14 12.15 -4.06
CA GLN A 22 1.57 11.83 -4.17
C GLN A 22 2.15 11.16 -2.91
N ILE A 23 1.75 11.60 -1.71
CA ILE A 23 2.24 11.03 -0.45
C ILE A 23 1.73 9.61 -0.25
N SER A 24 0.43 9.38 -0.49
CA SER A 24 -0.17 8.04 -0.40
C SER A 24 0.46 7.08 -1.41
N GLN A 25 0.73 7.56 -2.63
CA GLN A 25 1.41 6.79 -3.66
C GLN A 25 2.83 6.41 -3.22
N ARG A 26 3.63 7.37 -2.76
CA ARG A 26 4.99 7.12 -2.25
C ARG A 26 5.00 6.13 -1.09
N LEU A 27 4.06 6.23 -0.16
CA LEU A 27 3.95 5.28 0.95
C LEU A 27 3.65 3.87 0.43
N TYR A 28 2.65 3.74 -0.45
CA TYR A 28 2.30 2.47 -1.06
C TYR A 28 3.48 1.84 -1.81
N ASP A 29 4.15 2.60 -2.67
CA ASP A 29 5.29 2.13 -3.46
C ASP A 29 6.47 1.72 -2.59
N THR A 30 6.74 2.45 -1.50
CA THR A 30 7.84 2.13 -0.57
C THR A 30 7.56 0.83 0.17
N ILE A 31 6.38 0.71 0.79
CA ILE A 31 6.02 -0.47 1.58
C ILE A 31 5.93 -1.71 0.68
N THR A 32 5.30 -1.59 -0.49
CA THR A 32 5.20 -2.71 -1.44
C THR A 32 6.56 -3.04 -2.06
N GLY A 33 7.42 -2.05 -2.31
CA GLY A 33 8.80 -2.25 -2.75
C GLY A 33 9.61 -3.08 -1.75
N ILE A 34 9.48 -2.78 -0.45
CA ILE A 34 10.09 -3.57 0.64
C ILE A 34 9.52 -5.00 0.65
N GLN A 35 8.20 -5.14 0.64
CA GLN A 35 7.53 -6.46 0.68
C GLN A 35 7.89 -7.37 -0.50
N LEU A 36 8.09 -6.79 -1.68
CA LEU A 36 8.46 -7.51 -2.90
C LEU A 36 9.98 -7.68 -3.06
N GLY A 37 10.78 -7.18 -2.13
CA GLY A 37 12.25 -7.21 -2.22
C GLY A 37 12.83 -6.37 -3.36
N LYS A 38 12.07 -5.40 -3.89
CA LYS A 38 12.53 -4.46 -4.95
C LYS A 38 13.33 -3.29 -4.37
N ILE A 39 13.13 -2.99 -3.10
CA ILE A 39 13.80 -1.93 -2.33
C ILE A 39 14.31 -2.56 -1.04
N GLU A 40 15.44 -2.07 -0.52
CA GLU A 40 16.02 -2.52 0.76
C GLU A 40 15.03 -2.33 1.93
N ASP A 41 15.09 -3.25 2.90
CA ASP A 41 14.33 -3.21 4.14
C ASP A 41 15.23 -2.73 5.30
N PRO A 42 15.41 -1.41 5.50
CA PRO A 42 16.32 -0.86 6.51
C PRO A 42 15.87 -1.12 7.95
N PHE A 43 14.63 -1.55 8.14
CA PHE A 43 14.02 -1.76 9.46
C PHE A 43 13.76 -3.23 9.77
N GLN A 44 14.13 -4.15 8.88
CA GLN A 44 13.97 -5.60 9.06
C GLN A 44 12.50 -6.00 9.34
N TRP A 45 11.56 -5.41 8.61
CA TRP A 45 10.12 -5.74 8.69
C TRP A 45 9.74 -7.05 8.01
N THR A 46 10.54 -7.49 7.03
CA THR A 46 10.30 -8.70 6.24
C THR A 46 11.04 -9.90 6.80
N VAL A 47 10.47 -11.09 6.62
CA VAL A 47 11.08 -12.36 7.04
C VAL A 47 10.99 -13.38 5.92
N LYS A 48 12.05 -14.15 5.72
CA LYS A 48 12.04 -15.26 4.77
C LYS A 48 11.20 -16.41 5.34
N VAL A 49 10.12 -16.76 4.64
CA VAL A 49 9.32 -17.93 4.99
C VAL A 49 10.06 -19.20 4.58
N LYS A 50 9.91 -20.27 5.38
CA LYS A 50 10.40 -21.59 4.99
C LYS A 50 9.63 -22.05 3.75
N GLU A 51 10.32 -22.68 2.82
CA GLU A 51 9.63 -23.36 1.73
C GLU A 51 8.71 -24.42 2.34
N VAL A 52 7.41 -24.32 2.03
CA VAL A 52 6.48 -25.39 2.35
C VAL A 52 6.79 -26.51 1.37
N GLY A 53 7.51 -27.51 1.86
CA GLY A 53 7.89 -28.67 1.06
C GLY A 53 6.65 -29.27 0.39
N THR A 54 6.74 -29.45 -0.92
CA THR A 54 5.75 -30.19 -1.70
C THR A 54 5.52 -31.52 -1.02
N VAL A 55 4.29 -31.77 -0.56
CA VAL A 55 3.87 -33.11 -0.17
C VAL A 55 3.89 -33.93 -1.46
N LEU A 56 4.85 -34.85 -1.58
CA LEU A 56 4.85 -35.88 -2.62
C LEU A 56 3.66 -36.83 -2.42
#